data_AF-A0AAP4X736-F1
#
_entry.id   AF-A0AAP4X736-F1
#
_cell.length_a   1.000
_cell.length_b   1.000
_cell.length_c   1.000
_cell.angle_alpha   90.00
_cell.angle_beta   90.00
_cell.angle_gamma   90.00
#
_symmetry.space_group_name_H-M   'P 1'
#
loop_
_entity.id
_entity.type
_entity.pdbx_description
1 polymer ?
#
loop_
_entity_poly.entity_id
_entity_poly.type
_entity_poly.pdbx_seq_one_letter_code
_entity_poly.pdbx_strand_id
1 'polypeptide(L)' 'MANITETIPNDTEIEAMVTPRNKRSAEIIERKRQVKRRLDDYLEQAELRKNLDDELF' A
#
# COMPACT_ATOMS: atom_id res chain seq x y z
N MET A 1 1.56 27.82 -24.94
CA MET A 1 2.01 27.26 -23.65
C MET A 1 0.80 26.62 -22.99
N ALA A 2 0.74 25.28 -22.90
CA ALA A 2 -0.34 24.61 -22.18
C ALA A 2 0.01 24.59 -20.69
N ASN A 3 -0.77 25.30 -19.89
CA ASN A 3 -0.64 25.27 -18.43
C ASN A 3 -1.25 23.95 -17.95
N ILE A 4 -0.39 22.96 -17.67
CA ILE A 4 -0.81 21.74 -16.98
C ILE A 4 -1.00 22.13 -15.52
N THR A 5 -2.22 22.52 -15.15
CA THR A 5 -2.61 22.56 -13.74
C THR A 5 -2.71 21.12 -13.26
N GLU A 6 -1.70 20.64 -12.53
CA GLU A 6 -1.78 19.39 -11.78
C GLU A 6 -2.84 19.57 -10.69
N THR A 7 -4.09 19.25 -11.02
CA THR A 7 -5.18 19.19 -10.05
C THR A 7 -4.96 17.95 -9.18
N ILE A 8 -4.64 18.18 -7.90
CA ILE A 8 -4.58 17.11 -6.90
C ILE A 8 -6.02 16.59 -6.74
N PRO A 9 -6.27 15.29 -6.98
CA PRO A 9 -7.60 14.72 -6.83
C PRO A 9 -8.09 14.84 -5.38
N ASN A 10 -9.37 15.15 -5.20
CA ASN A 10 -9.97 15.16 -3.86
C ASN A 10 -10.22 13.72 -3.35
N ASP A 11 -10.47 13.57 -2.06
CA ASP A 11 -10.63 12.24 -1.42
C ASP A 11 -11.71 11.37 -2.08
N THR A 12 -12.81 11.99 -2.54
CA THR A 12 -13.90 11.29 -3.26
C THR A 12 -13.44 10.76 -4.61
N GLU A 13 -12.66 11.54 -5.36
CA GLU A 13 -12.07 11.14 -6.64
C GLU A 13 -11.06 10.02 -6.44
N ILE A 14 -10.24 10.11 -5.38
CA ILE A 14 -9.31 9.04 -5.00
C ILE A 14 -10.09 7.76 -4.71
N GLU A 15 -11.13 7.83 -3.88
CA GLU A 15 -11.96 6.67 -3.54
C GLU A 15 -12.59 6.03 -4.79
N ALA A 16 -13.09 6.85 -5.73
CA ALA A 16 -13.62 6.37 -7.01
C ALA A 16 -12.55 5.70 -7.90
N MET A 17 -11.29 6.12 -7.80
CA MET A 17 -10.16 5.52 -8.54
C MET A 17 -9.74 4.16 -7.96
N VAL A 18 -9.83 3.97 -6.64
CA VAL A 18 -9.46 2.70 -5.98
C VAL A 18 -10.62 1.75 -5.73
N THR A 19 -11.88 2.19 -5.92
CA THR A 19 -13.05 1.33 -5.76
C THR A 19 -13.14 0.27 -6.87
N PRO A 20 -13.18 -1.03 -6.52
CA PRO A 20 -13.32 -2.08 -7.52
C PRO A 20 -14.67 -2.00 -8.25
N ARG A 21 -14.62 -1.98 -9.58
CA ARG A 21 -15.80 -1.87 -10.46
C ARG A 21 -16.50 -3.22 -10.72
N ASN A 22 -15.88 -4.33 -10.34
CA ASN A 22 -16.46 -5.68 -10.48
C ASN A 22 -15.88 -6.66 -9.44
N LYS A 23 -16.54 -7.82 -9.27
CA LYS A 23 -16.15 -8.85 -8.28
C LYS A 23 -14.69 -9.31 -8.43
N ARG A 24 -14.25 -9.58 -9.66
CA ARG A 24 -12.87 -10.01 -9.96
C ARG A 24 -11.85 -8.94 -9.55
N SER A 25 -12.14 -7.66 -9.78
CA SER A 25 -11.27 -6.56 -9.36
C SER A 25 -11.21 -6.42 -7.84
N ALA A 26 -12.32 -6.67 -7.14
CA ALA A 26 -12.34 -6.69 -5.67
C ALA A 26 -11.46 -7.82 -5.11
N GLU A 27 -11.59 -9.03 -5.65
CA GLU A 27 -10.76 -10.19 -5.28
C GLU A 27 -9.26 -9.93 -5.52
N ILE A 28 -8.90 -9.29 -6.64
CA ILE A 28 -7.51 -8.93 -6.93
C ILE A 28 -6.98 -7.91 -5.91
N ILE A 29 -7.77 -6.88 -5.58
CA ILE A 29 -7.38 -5.88 -4.59
C ILE A 29 -7.22 -6.52 -3.22
N GLU A 30 -8.13 -7.41 -2.83
CA GLU A 30 -8.06 -8.14 -1.57
C GLU A 30 -6.80 -9.01 -1.51
N ARG A 31 -6.51 -9.77 -2.56
CA ARG A 31 -5.29 -10.58 -2.65
C ARG A 31 -4.03 -9.71 -2.54
N LYS A 32 -4.00 -8.55 -3.21
CA LYS A 32 -2.88 -7.60 -3.10
C LYS A 32 -2.73 -7.08 -1.67
N ARG A 33 -3.82 -6.74 -0.99
CA ARG A 33 -3.80 -6.30 0.42
C ARG A 33 -3.26 -7.40 1.34
N GLN A 34 -3.64 -8.65 1.13
CA GLN A 34 -3.14 -9.78 1.91
C GLN A 34 -1.63 -9.99 1.70
N VAL A 35 -1.14 -9.90 0.46
CA VAL A 35 0.30 -10.00 0.18
C VAL A 35 1.06 -8.85 0.83
N LYS A 36 0.54 -7.62 0.73
CA LYS A 36 1.16 -6.45 1.36
C LYS A 36 1.31 -6.65 2.87
N ARG A 37 0.24 -7.06 3.57
CA ARG A 37 0.30 -7.33 5.02
C ARG A 37 1.40 -8.32 5.38
N ARG A 38 1.50 -9.44 4.66
CA ARG A 38 2.55 -10.45 4.92
C ARG A 38 3.96 -9.91 4.70
N LEU A 39 4.14 -9.00 3.74
CA LEU A 39 5.43 -8.35 3.51
C LEU A 39 5.74 -7.33 4.62
N ASP A 40 4.75 -6.54 5.02
CA ASP A 40 4.88 -5.58 6.12
C ASP A 40 5.24 -6.33 7.42
N ASP A 41 4.55 -7.43 7.75
CA ASP A 41 4.85 -8.29 8.91
C ASP A 41 6.28 -8.88 8.85
N TYR A 42 6.73 -9.29 7.66
CA TYR A 42 8.06 -9.84 7.47
C TYR A 42 9.16 -8.78 7.65
N LEU A 43 8.92 -7.56 7.13
CA LEU A 43 9.83 -6.44 7.29
C LEU A 43 9.92 -5.99 8.75
N GLU A 44 8.79 -5.89 9.44
CA GLU A 44 8.74 -5.58 10.88
C GLU A 44 9.56 -6.62 11.68
N GLN A 45 9.39 -7.91 11.39
CA GLN A 45 10.19 -8.96 12.03
C GLN A 45 11.68 -8.87 11.70
N ALA A 46 12.03 -8.51 10.46
CA ALA A 46 13.42 -8.34 10.06
C ALA A 46 14.07 -7.14 10.76
N GLU A 47 13.35 -6.02 10.88
CA GLU A 47 13.79 -4.84 11.62
C GLU A 47 13.96 -5.14 13.11
N LEU A 48 13.01 -5.86 13.72
CA LEU A 48 13.12 -6.30 15.11
C LEU A 48 14.34 -7.18 15.35
N ARG A 49 14.63 -8.13 14.45
CA ARG A 49 15.83 -8.98 14.55
C ARG A 49 17.11 -8.18 14.42
N LYS A 50 17.17 -7.26 13.46
CA LYS A 50 18.33 -6.39 13.28
C LYS A 50 18.60 -5.54 14.53
N ASN A 51 17.55 -4.93 15.10
CA ASN A 51 17.69 -4.12 16.31
C ASN A 51 18.12 -4.97 17.53
N LEU A 52 17.63 -6.21 17.66
CA LEU A 52 18.08 -7.13 18.70
C LEU A 52 19.55 -7.54 18.53
N ASP A 53 19.98 -7.84 17.30
CA ASP A 53 21.39 -8.13 17.01
C ASP A 53 22.26 -6.89 17.30
N ASP A 54 21.81 -5.68 16.97
CA ASP A 54 22.52 -4.42 17.24
C ASP A 54 22.58 -4.06 18.76
N GLU A 55 21.64 -4.53 19.59
CA GLU A 55 21.65 -4.31 21.06
C GLU A 55 22.49 -5.35 21.84
N LEU A 56 22.84 -6.49 21.23
CA LEU A 56 23.57 -7.60 21.86
C LEU A 56 25.10 -7.55 21.62
N PHE A 57 25.60 -6.59 20.85
CA PHE A 57 27.02 -6.32 20.60
C PHE A 57 27.43 -4.92 21.05
#